data_AF-D2HUQ7-F1
#
_entry.id   AF-D2HUQ7-F1
#
_cell.length_a   1.000
_cell.length_b   1.000
_cell.length_c   1.000
_cell.angle_alpha   90.00
_cell.angle_beta   90.00
_cell.angle_gamma   90.00
#
_symmetry.space_group_name_H-M   'P 1'
#
loop_
_entity.id
_entity.type
_entity.pdbx_description
1 polymer ?
#
loop_
_entity_poly.entity_id
_entity_poly.type
_entity_poly.pdbx_seq_one_letter_code
_entity_poly.pdbx_strand_id
1 'polypeptide(L)'
;KSFYDVSYDPLHEDCMSLSTSETSKTSQLTFKENVVVVATNGKILKKRRLSLNQFITDDDLEAITNDAEEEIMKPRSAAYNFSGNEKYNYMRIIKSQFILNDNLNQSIIQQPGGNYLMAAALQNLDDAAKFDMGAYTSEDSKLPVTLRISKTRLFVSAQNEDEPVLLKEMPETPKTIRDETNLLFFWERHGTKNYFTSVAQPKLFIATQEQKLVHMARGQPSITDFQILETQ
;
A
#
# COMPACT_ATOMS: atom_id res chain seq x y z
N LYS A 1 -72.51 -4.67 4.67
CA LYS A 1 -72.72 -5.70 3.62
C LYS A 1 -71.47 -5.69 2.75
N SER A 2 -70.63 -6.71 2.94
CA SER A 2 -69.56 -7.12 2.04
C SER A 2 -70.14 -7.61 0.72
N PHE A 3 -69.32 -7.59 -0.34
CA PHE A 3 -69.28 -8.66 -1.33
C PHE A 3 -67.84 -8.74 -1.88
N TYR A 4 -67.05 -9.68 -1.31
CA TYR A 4 -66.00 -10.58 -1.85
C TYR A 4 -64.91 -10.03 -2.82
N ASP A 5 -63.70 -10.59 -2.94
CA ASP A 5 -63.19 -11.88 -2.46
C ASP A 5 -61.66 -11.88 -2.35
N VAL A 6 -61.17 -12.72 -1.44
CA VAL A 6 -59.79 -13.10 -1.21
C VAL A 6 -59.53 -14.39 -2.00
N SER A 7 -58.33 -14.58 -2.55
CA SER A 7 -57.83 -15.93 -2.82
C SER A 7 -56.33 -16.02 -2.58
N TYR A 8 -56.02 -16.72 -1.49
CA TYR A 8 -54.74 -17.26 -1.06
C TYR A 8 -54.36 -18.54 -1.85
N ASP A 9 -53.04 -18.73 -2.06
CA ASP A 9 -52.24 -19.98 -2.08
C ASP A 9 -52.57 -21.11 -3.12
N PRO A 10 -51.73 -22.17 -3.33
CA PRO A 10 -50.73 -22.75 -2.42
C PRO A 10 -49.33 -23.12 -2.96
N LEU A 11 -48.41 -23.18 -2.00
CA LEU A 11 -47.24 -24.05 -1.88
C LEU A 11 -47.35 -25.42 -2.61
N HIS A 12 -46.23 -25.87 -3.18
CA HIS A 12 -45.94 -27.31 -3.31
C HIS A 12 -44.51 -27.63 -2.85
N GLU A 13 -44.45 -28.67 -2.03
CA GLU A 13 -43.33 -29.24 -1.31
C GLU A 13 -42.44 -30.15 -2.17
N ASP A 14 -41.28 -30.46 -1.57
CA ASP A 14 -40.43 -31.65 -1.73
C ASP A 14 -39.53 -31.81 -2.96
N CYS A 15 -38.22 -31.74 -2.71
CA CYS A 15 -37.48 -32.99 -2.47
C CYS A 15 -36.16 -32.74 -1.72
N MET A 16 -36.01 -33.41 -0.60
CA MET A 16 -34.76 -33.64 0.12
C MET A 16 -33.76 -34.44 -0.74
N SER A 17 -32.47 -34.08 -0.69
CA SER A 17 -31.39 -35.07 -0.67
C SER A 17 -30.07 -34.47 -0.17
N LEU A 18 -29.71 -34.86 1.07
CA LEU A 18 -28.35 -34.96 1.55
C LEU A 18 -27.59 -36.01 0.72
N SER A 19 -26.37 -35.69 0.29
CA SER A 19 -25.31 -36.70 0.15
C SER A 19 -23.94 -36.07 0.35
N THR A 20 -23.38 -36.32 1.52
CA THR A 20 -21.95 -36.32 1.80
C THR A 20 -21.25 -37.38 0.96
N SER A 21 -20.16 -37.00 0.29
CA SER A 21 -19.09 -37.92 -0.06
C SER A 21 -17.77 -37.15 -0.22
N GLU A 22 -16.92 -37.29 0.80
CA GLU A 22 -15.47 -37.20 0.64
C GLU A 22 -15.03 -38.05 -0.56
N THR A 23 -14.16 -37.51 -1.40
CA THR A 23 -12.93 -38.23 -1.76
C THR A 23 -11.86 -37.24 -2.18
N SER A 24 -10.73 -37.39 -1.50
CA SER A 24 -9.40 -36.98 -1.88
C SER A 24 -9.07 -37.37 -3.33
N LYS A 25 -8.42 -36.45 -4.06
CA LYS A 25 -7.28 -36.75 -4.95
C LYS A 25 -6.65 -35.47 -5.46
N THR A 26 -5.41 -35.28 -5.02
CA THR A 26 -4.40 -34.41 -5.62
C THR A 26 -4.33 -34.65 -7.12
N SER A 27 -4.54 -33.61 -7.93
CA SER A 27 -4.23 -33.64 -9.35
C SER A 27 -3.23 -32.53 -9.70
N GLN A 28 -2.08 -33.01 -10.16
CA GLN A 28 -0.89 -32.29 -10.60
C GLN A 28 -1.17 -30.99 -11.37
N LEU A 29 -0.68 -29.88 -10.80
CA LEU A 29 -0.47 -28.63 -11.51
C LEU A 29 0.59 -28.86 -12.60
N THR A 30 0.14 -29.01 -13.84
CA THR A 30 1.03 -29.11 -15.00
C THR A 30 1.45 -27.68 -15.38
N PHE A 31 2.64 -27.27 -14.92
CA PHE A 31 3.29 -26.05 -15.39
C PHE A 31 3.58 -26.20 -16.89
N LYS A 32 2.89 -25.43 -17.72
CA LYS A 32 3.15 -25.33 -19.15
C LYS A 32 4.17 -24.22 -19.36
N GLU A 33 5.44 -24.58 -19.28
CA GLU A 33 6.57 -23.69 -19.56
C GLU A 33 6.70 -23.50 -21.08
N ASN A 34 6.50 -22.27 -21.54
CA ASN A 34 6.75 -21.88 -22.93
C ASN A 34 8.26 -21.84 -23.17
N VAL A 35 8.80 -22.89 -23.78
CA VAL A 35 10.19 -22.93 -24.24
C VAL A 35 10.36 -22.00 -25.44
N VAL A 36 11.03 -20.87 -25.20
CA VAL A 36 11.58 -20.00 -26.25
C VAL A 36 12.89 -20.61 -26.73
N VAL A 37 12.93 -21.02 -28.00
CA VAL A 37 14.13 -21.54 -28.65
C VAL A 37 15.00 -20.36 -29.09
N VAL A 38 16.10 -20.11 -28.37
CA VAL A 38 17.22 -19.29 -28.86
C VAL A 38 18.34 -20.23 -29.28
N ALA A 39 18.54 -20.35 -30.59
CA ALA A 39 19.67 -21.09 -31.16
C ALA A 39 20.88 -20.16 -31.21
N THR A 40 21.92 -20.48 -30.42
CA THR A 40 23.26 -19.93 -30.62
C THR A 40 24.28 -21.06 -30.61
N ASN A 41 24.97 -21.19 -31.74
CA ASN A 41 26.05 -22.14 -32.02
C ASN A 41 27.15 -22.08 -30.94
N GLY A 42 27.38 -23.20 -30.25
CA GLY A 42 28.45 -23.33 -29.26
C GLY A 42 28.74 -24.80 -28.95
N LYS A 43 30.02 -25.16 -28.91
CA LYS A 43 30.56 -26.53 -28.95
C LYS A 43 30.06 -27.42 -27.79
N ILE A 44 29.66 -28.65 -28.12
CA ILE A 44 29.16 -29.68 -27.18
C ILE A 44 30.33 -30.21 -26.34
N LEU A 45 30.31 -29.92 -25.03
CA LEU A 45 31.16 -30.58 -24.02
C LEU A 45 30.38 -31.74 -23.40
N LYS A 46 30.89 -32.97 -23.57
CA LYS A 46 30.31 -34.21 -23.03
C LYS A 46 30.28 -34.15 -21.49
N LYS A 47 29.09 -34.07 -20.89
CA LYS A 47 28.94 -34.25 -19.43
C LYS A 47 28.85 -35.75 -19.11
N ARG A 48 29.80 -36.22 -18.29
CA ARG A 48 29.78 -37.54 -17.66
C ARG A 48 28.59 -37.58 -16.69
N ARG A 49 27.70 -38.56 -16.86
CA ARG A 49 26.56 -38.82 -15.98
C ARG A 49 27.09 -39.59 -14.77
N LEU A 50 27.17 -38.95 -13.60
CA LEU A 50 27.44 -39.64 -12.33
C LEU A 50 26.12 -40.21 -11.83
N SER A 51 26.00 -41.53 -11.81
CA SER A 51 24.90 -42.25 -11.17
C SER A 51 25.16 -42.34 -9.66
N LEU A 52 24.36 -41.64 -8.86
CA LEU A 52 24.38 -41.78 -7.41
C LEU A 52 23.47 -42.94 -7.02
N ASN A 53 24.05 -44.13 -6.86
CA ASN A 53 23.44 -45.22 -6.11
C ASN A 53 24.31 -45.44 -4.88
N GLN A 54 23.96 -44.83 -3.76
CA GLN A 54 24.57 -45.16 -2.48
C GLN A 54 23.48 -45.15 -1.40
N PHE A 55 23.38 -46.29 -0.71
CA PHE A 55 22.47 -46.49 0.40
C PHE A 55 23.03 -45.76 1.63
N ILE A 56 22.19 -44.93 2.25
CA ILE A 56 22.50 -44.25 3.51
C ILE A 56 22.51 -45.31 4.61
N THR A 57 23.63 -45.42 5.33
CA THR A 57 23.75 -46.26 6.52
C THR A 57 23.96 -45.33 7.72
N ASP A 58 23.39 -45.70 8.87
CA ASP A 58 23.16 -44.91 10.11
C ASP A 58 24.43 -44.38 10.83
N ASP A 59 25.61 -44.46 10.21
CA ASP A 59 26.91 -44.18 10.83
C ASP A 59 27.54 -42.85 10.39
N ASP A 60 26.83 -42.03 9.60
CA ASP A 60 27.28 -40.71 9.12
C ASP A 60 26.72 -39.52 9.94
N LEU A 61 26.11 -39.81 11.10
CA LEU A 61 25.46 -38.81 11.96
C LEU A 61 26.34 -38.29 13.11
N GLU A 62 27.66 -38.43 13.02
CA GLU A 62 28.61 -37.88 14.01
C GLU A 62 29.61 -36.92 13.38
N ALA A 63 29.10 -35.81 12.86
CA ALA A 63 29.91 -34.63 12.53
C ALA A 63 29.11 -33.34 12.70
N ILE A 64 28.54 -33.12 13.89
CA ILE A 64 28.06 -31.80 14.30
C ILE A 64 28.92 -31.33 15.46
N THR A 65 30.14 -30.92 15.15
CA THR A 65 31.00 -30.19 16.10
C THR A 65 31.02 -28.72 15.71
N ASN A 66 30.25 -27.96 16.49
CA ASN A 66 30.30 -26.52 16.77
C ASN A 66 31.32 -25.69 15.98
N ASP A 67 30.84 -24.76 15.15
CA ASP A 67 31.53 -23.49 14.94
C ASP A 67 30.56 -22.31 14.70
N ALA A 68 30.97 -21.20 15.29
CA ALA A 68 30.49 -19.82 15.41
C ALA A 68 29.23 -19.29 14.65
N GLU A 69 28.36 -18.66 15.45
CA GLU A 69 27.57 -17.44 15.19
C GLU A 69 27.22 -17.10 13.73
N GLU A 70 26.08 -17.61 13.24
CA GLU A 70 25.38 -16.95 12.14
C GLU A 70 24.74 -15.66 12.64
N GLU A 71 25.41 -14.52 12.41
CA GLU A 71 24.72 -13.22 12.37
C GLU A 71 23.62 -13.30 11.31
N ILE A 72 22.36 -13.41 11.78
CA ILE A 72 21.18 -13.28 10.94
C ILE A 72 21.19 -11.85 10.37
N MET A 73 21.79 -11.68 9.20
CA MET A 73 21.78 -10.42 8.48
C MET A 73 20.32 -10.03 8.22
N LYS A 74 19.84 -9.00 8.94
CA LYS A 74 18.58 -8.32 8.61
C LYS A 74 18.62 -7.98 7.12
N PRO A 75 17.59 -8.33 6.33
CA PRO A 75 17.54 -7.89 4.94
C PRO A 75 17.51 -6.37 4.96
N ARG A 76 18.55 -5.77 4.38
CA ARG A 76 18.65 -4.33 4.17
C ARG A 76 17.44 -3.95 3.31
N SER A 77 16.49 -3.23 3.89
CA SER A 77 15.32 -2.68 3.19
C SER A 77 15.84 -1.90 1.98
N ALA A 78 15.72 -2.51 0.80
CA ALA A 78 16.13 -1.87 -0.43
C ALA A 78 15.24 -0.65 -0.63
N ALA A 79 15.85 0.53 -0.76
CA ALA A 79 15.13 1.71 -1.23
C ALA A 79 14.51 1.34 -2.58
N TYR A 80 13.18 1.30 -2.62
CA TYR A 80 12.45 0.94 -3.82
C TYR A 80 12.59 2.10 -4.82
N ASN A 81 13.60 2.03 -5.67
CA ASN A 81 13.83 3.01 -6.73
C ASN A 81 12.78 2.78 -7.83
N PHE A 82 11.65 3.45 -7.74
CA PHE A 82 10.68 3.55 -8.83
C PHE A 82 11.23 4.48 -9.91
N SER A 83 11.89 3.93 -10.94
CA SER A 83 12.23 4.68 -12.15
C SER A 83 11.00 4.73 -13.07
N GLY A 84 10.06 5.62 -12.74
CA GLY A 84 9.00 6.01 -13.67
C GLY A 84 9.54 7.01 -14.67
N ASN A 85 9.39 6.75 -15.98
CA ASN A 85 9.70 7.75 -17.02
C ASN A 85 8.72 8.94 -17.02
N GLU A 86 7.71 8.89 -16.15
CA GLU A 86 6.68 9.90 -16.06
C GLU A 86 7.21 11.18 -15.39
N LYS A 87 6.87 12.32 -15.97
CA LYS A 87 7.34 13.62 -15.54
C LYS A 87 6.20 14.44 -14.98
N TYR A 88 6.28 14.76 -13.69
CA TYR A 88 5.31 15.59 -13.01
C TYR A 88 5.80 17.03 -12.95
N ASN A 89 5.07 17.98 -13.54
CA ASN A 89 5.45 19.40 -13.53
C ASN A 89 4.56 20.20 -12.59
N TYR A 90 5.17 20.99 -11.71
CA TYR A 90 4.45 21.81 -10.76
C TYR A 90 3.58 22.86 -11.46
N MET A 91 2.35 23.01 -10.99
CA MET A 91 1.39 23.99 -11.49
C MET A 91 1.26 25.18 -10.54
N ARG A 92 0.64 24.96 -9.38
CA ARG A 92 0.32 25.97 -8.38
C ARG A 92 -0.15 25.31 -7.08
N ILE A 93 -0.19 26.10 -6.01
CA ILE A 93 -0.92 25.73 -4.80
C ILE A 93 -2.42 25.84 -5.10
N ILE A 94 -3.17 24.78 -4.81
CA ILE A 94 -4.63 24.72 -5.04
C ILE A 94 -5.44 24.81 -3.75
N LYS A 95 -4.84 24.48 -2.60
CA LYS A 95 -5.38 24.73 -1.27
C LYS A 95 -4.23 25.13 -0.34
N SER A 96 -4.47 26.08 0.56
CA SER A 96 -3.46 26.59 1.49
C SER A 96 -3.97 26.60 2.91
N GLN A 97 -3.07 26.35 3.85
CA GLN A 97 -3.30 26.38 5.31
C GLN A 97 -4.48 25.55 5.81
N PHE A 98 -4.94 24.54 5.06
CA PHE A 98 -6.08 23.72 5.47
C PHE A 98 -5.68 22.67 6.51
N ILE A 99 -6.65 22.22 7.29
CA ILE A 99 -6.50 21.14 8.27
C ILE A 99 -7.11 19.87 7.71
N LEU A 100 -6.47 18.74 8.00
CA LEU A 100 -6.99 17.40 7.69
C LEU A 100 -7.58 16.79 8.97
N ASN A 101 -8.85 16.41 8.89
CA ASN A 101 -9.55 15.65 9.93
C ASN A 101 -9.92 14.28 9.39
N ASP A 102 -9.65 13.22 10.13
CA ASP A 102 -10.11 11.89 9.76
C ASP A 102 -11.62 11.71 10.02
N ASN A 103 -12.16 10.55 9.66
CA ASN A 103 -13.58 10.23 9.84
C ASN A 103 -14.01 10.11 11.32
N LEU A 104 -13.07 10.09 12.28
CA LEU A 104 -13.34 10.16 13.72
C LEU A 104 -13.26 11.59 14.26
N ASN A 105 -13.16 12.59 13.38
CA ASN A 105 -12.95 14.00 13.70
C ASN A 105 -11.64 14.26 14.48
N GLN A 106 -10.63 13.42 14.29
CA GLN A 106 -9.29 13.66 14.82
C GLN A 106 -8.50 14.47 13.80
N SER A 107 -7.89 15.55 14.26
CA SER A 107 -7.04 16.39 13.41
C SER A 107 -5.65 15.80 13.32
N ILE A 108 -5.04 15.93 12.14
CA ILE A 108 -3.62 15.62 11.98
C ILE A 108 -2.78 16.67 12.70
N ILE A 109 -1.86 16.22 13.55
CA ILE A 109 -0.89 17.05 14.26
C ILE A 109 0.53 16.55 14.01
N GLN A 110 1.49 17.45 14.16
CA GLN A 110 2.90 17.09 14.14
C GLN A 110 3.31 16.57 15.53
N GLN A 111 3.94 15.40 15.57
CA GLN A 111 4.42 14.81 16.83
C GLN A 111 5.51 15.71 17.45
N PRO A 112 5.58 15.82 18.79
CA PRO A 112 6.74 16.41 19.47
C PRO A 112 8.05 15.77 18.98
N GLY A 113 8.95 16.58 18.44
CA GLY A 113 10.16 16.10 17.75
C GLY A 113 10.12 16.22 16.22
N GLY A 114 8.98 16.62 15.64
CA GLY A 114 8.90 17.23 14.31
C GLY A 114 8.96 16.30 13.10
N ASN A 115 9.29 15.02 13.28
CA ASN A 115 9.57 14.13 12.15
C ASN A 115 8.35 13.33 11.65
N TYR A 116 7.32 13.20 12.48
CA TYR A 116 6.16 12.35 12.22
C TYR A 116 4.85 13.10 12.46
N LEU A 117 3.78 12.52 11.92
CA LEU A 117 2.41 12.99 12.08
C LEU A 117 1.62 11.97 12.91
N MET A 118 0.67 12.45 13.70
CA MET A 118 -0.32 11.63 14.40
C MET A 118 -1.71 12.25 14.25
N ALA A 119 -2.74 11.46 14.52
CA ALA A 119 -4.11 11.96 14.62
C ALA A 119 -4.47 12.12 16.10
N ALA A 120 -5.10 13.23 16.46
CA ALA A 120 -5.59 13.47 17.81
C ALA A 120 -6.87 14.31 17.79
N ALA A 121 -7.78 14.05 18.75
CA ALA A 121 -8.91 14.94 18.99
C ALA A 121 -8.40 16.22 19.66
N LEU A 122 -8.63 17.37 19.02
CA LEU A 122 -8.15 18.67 19.50
C LEU A 122 -9.28 19.51 20.09
N GLN A 123 -8.99 20.22 21.17
CA GLN A 123 -9.87 21.27 21.69
C GLN A 123 -9.61 22.61 21.00
N ASN A 124 -8.35 22.89 20.65
CA ASN A 124 -7.93 24.07 19.92
C ASN A 124 -7.40 23.66 18.53
N LEU A 125 -8.05 24.16 17.48
CA LEU A 125 -7.66 23.85 16.10
C LEU A 125 -6.36 24.54 15.66
N ASP A 126 -5.86 25.51 16.43
CA ASP A 126 -4.56 26.12 16.14
C ASP A 126 -3.38 25.17 16.38
N ASP A 127 -3.59 24.11 17.18
CA ASP A 127 -2.60 23.06 17.41
C ASP A 127 -2.55 22.04 16.25
N ALA A 128 -3.49 22.13 15.30
CA ALA A 128 -3.53 21.26 14.14
C ALA A 128 -2.42 21.59 13.14
N ALA A 129 -1.89 20.54 12.48
CA ALA A 129 -1.01 20.74 11.35
C ALA A 129 -1.80 21.38 10.19
N LYS A 130 -1.30 22.52 9.71
CA LYS A 130 -1.84 23.22 8.54
C LYS A 130 -1.06 22.79 7.31
N PHE A 131 -1.76 22.50 6.22
CA PHE A 131 -1.17 21.99 4.98
C PHE A 131 -1.40 22.93 3.80
N ASP A 132 -0.41 22.96 2.90
CA ASP A 132 -0.54 23.49 1.55
C ASP A 132 -0.51 22.33 0.55
N MET A 133 -1.41 22.36 -0.42
CA MET A 133 -1.56 21.34 -1.46
C MET A 133 -1.08 21.92 -2.79
N GLY A 134 0.04 21.40 -3.30
CA GLY A 134 0.61 21.78 -4.58
C GLY A 134 0.19 20.82 -5.68
N ALA A 135 -0.43 21.31 -6.75
CA ALA A 135 -0.85 20.48 -7.87
C ALA A 135 0.26 20.32 -8.92
N TYR A 136 0.30 19.16 -9.57
CA TYR A 136 1.21 18.84 -10.66
C TYR A 136 0.42 18.37 -11.89
N THR A 137 0.97 18.57 -13.09
CA THR A 137 0.48 17.94 -14.32
C THR A 137 1.08 16.55 -14.45
N SER A 138 0.27 15.57 -14.86
CA SER A 138 0.68 14.23 -15.30
C SER A 138 0.09 13.99 -16.70
N GLU A 139 0.60 12.97 -17.41
CA GLU A 139 0.00 12.52 -18.67
C GLU A 139 -1.35 11.83 -18.44
N ASP A 140 -1.60 11.34 -17.23
CA ASP A 140 -2.84 10.71 -16.81
C ASP A 140 -3.92 11.73 -16.42
N SER A 141 -5.17 11.26 -16.38
CA SER A 141 -6.34 12.06 -15.97
C SER A 141 -6.44 12.31 -14.45
N LYS A 142 -5.56 11.70 -13.65
CA LYS A 142 -5.54 11.88 -12.19
C LYS A 142 -4.85 13.18 -11.82
N LEU A 143 -5.20 13.77 -10.68
CA LEU A 143 -4.59 15.00 -10.17
C LEU A 143 -3.52 14.67 -9.11
N PRO A 144 -2.23 14.58 -9.49
CA PRO A 144 -1.15 14.40 -8.55
C PRO A 144 -0.91 15.69 -7.77
N VAL A 145 -0.75 15.55 -6.45
CA VAL A 145 -0.51 16.65 -5.52
C VAL A 145 0.63 16.32 -4.56
N THR A 146 1.32 17.35 -4.10
CA THR A 146 2.16 17.28 -2.89
C THR A 146 1.43 17.87 -1.71
N LEU A 147 1.71 17.35 -0.52
CA LEU A 147 1.26 17.92 0.74
C LEU A 147 2.47 18.47 1.50
N ARG A 148 2.42 19.76 1.84
CA ARG A 148 3.48 20.45 2.58
C ARG A 148 2.91 21.03 3.86
N ILE A 149 3.64 20.94 4.98
CA ILE A 149 3.27 21.66 6.20
C ILE A 149 3.43 23.16 5.94
N SER A 150 2.35 23.93 6.07
CA SER A 150 2.29 25.35 5.74
C SER A 150 3.36 26.15 6.47
N LYS A 151 3.93 27.15 5.79
CA LYS A 151 5.03 28.00 6.28
C LYS A 151 6.34 27.26 6.59
N THR A 152 6.43 25.97 6.26
CA THR A 152 7.67 25.18 6.39
C THR A 152 8.13 24.64 5.04
N ARG A 153 9.24 23.90 5.08
CA ARG A 153 9.82 23.16 3.95
C ARG A 153 9.60 21.65 4.04
N LEU A 154 8.72 21.21 4.94
CA LEU A 154 8.46 19.79 5.21
C LEU A 154 7.34 19.27 4.31
N PHE A 155 7.68 18.31 3.45
CA PHE A 155 6.75 17.63 2.56
C PHE A 155 6.43 16.24 3.09
N VAL A 156 5.16 15.84 2.98
CA VAL A 156 4.74 14.48 3.30
C VAL A 156 5.27 13.53 2.25
N SER A 157 5.91 12.44 2.70
CA SER A 157 6.53 11.43 1.85
C SER A 157 5.99 10.04 2.21
N ALA A 158 5.41 9.38 1.22
CA ALA A 158 4.93 8.01 1.34
C ALA A 158 6.08 7.02 1.60
N GLN A 159 5.84 6.07 2.50
CA GLN A 159 6.72 4.94 2.79
C GLN A 159 6.07 3.63 2.31
N ASN A 160 6.59 2.48 2.78
CA ASN A 160 5.97 1.19 2.48
C ASN A 160 4.69 0.98 3.29
N GLU A 161 3.99 -0.10 3.00
CA GLU A 161 2.79 -0.52 3.72
C GLU A 161 3.05 -0.65 5.23
N ASP A 162 2.13 -0.13 6.03
CA ASP A 162 2.16 -0.04 7.50
C ASP A 162 3.29 0.80 8.11
N GLU A 163 4.11 1.45 7.28
CA GLU A 163 5.15 2.38 7.74
C GLU A 163 4.61 3.81 7.88
N PRO A 164 5.07 4.56 8.91
CA PRO A 164 4.67 5.94 9.11
C PRO A 164 5.10 6.83 7.94
N VAL A 165 4.26 7.80 7.58
CA VAL A 165 4.67 8.82 6.61
C VAL A 165 5.81 9.66 7.17
N LEU A 166 6.75 10.04 6.32
CA LEU A 166 7.89 10.87 6.71
C LEU A 166 7.67 12.32 6.30
N LEU A 167 8.22 13.24 7.09
CA LEU A 167 8.33 14.65 6.74
C LEU A 167 9.72 14.92 6.14
N LYS A 168 9.79 15.01 4.82
CA LYS A 168 11.03 15.28 4.09
C LYS A 168 11.22 16.78 3.90
N GLU A 169 12.33 17.32 4.38
CA GLU A 169 12.69 18.71 4.13
C GLU A 169 13.20 18.89 2.69
N MET A 170 12.63 19.85 1.96
CA MET A 170 13.06 20.21 0.61
C MET A 170 13.46 21.69 0.56
N PRO A 171 14.57 22.06 -0.11
CA PRO A 171 15.05 23.44 -0.13
C PRO A 171 14.03 24.41 -0.76
N GLU A 172 13.31 23.95 -1.77
CA GLU A 172 12.20 24.67 -2.41
C GLU A 172 11.12 23.68 -2.85
N THR A 173 9.98 24.20 -3.33
CA THR A 173 8.93 23.35 -3.90
C THR A 173 9.43 22.76 -5.22
N PRO A 174 9.51 21.42 -5.37
CA PRO A 174 10.07 20.81 -6.57
C PRO A 174 9.27 21.22 -7.82
N LYS A 175 9.92 21.89 -8.77
CA LYS A 175 9.27 22.31 -10.03
C LYS A 175 8.97 21.14 -10.94
N THR A 176 9.77 20.08 -10.85
CA THR A 176 9.62 18.85 -11.61
C THR A 176 9.99 17.67 -10.71
N ILE A 177 9.17 16.62 -10.72
CA ILE A 177 9.42 15.36 -10.02
C ILE A 177 9.46 14.24 -11.07
N ARG A 178 10.48 13.38 -10.98
CA ARG A 178 10.64 12.17 -11.81
C ARG A 178 10.85 10.95 -10.93
N ASP A 179 11.91 10.98 -10.12
CA ASP A 179 12.30 9.82 -9.31
C ASP A 179 11.70 9.84 -7.89
N GLU A 180 11.45 11.03 -7.33
CA GLU A 180 10.90 11.22 -5.98
C GLU A 180 9.36 11.17 -5.95
N THR A 181 8.78 10.17 -6.62
CA THR A 181 7.32 10.00 -6.73
C THR A 181 6.64 9.70 -5.39
N ASN A 182 7.39 9.34 -4.35
CA ASN A 182 6.88 9.17 -2.99
C ASN A 182 6.40 10.48 -2.35
N LEU A 183 6.79 11.65 -2.87
CA LEU A 183 6.25 12.95 -2.46
C LEU A 183 4.87 13.25 -3.06
N LEU A 184 4.46 12.47 -4.07
CA LEU A 184 3.24 12.69 -4.82
C LEU A 184 2.13 11.76 -4.36
N PHE A 185 0.93 12.31 -4.27
CA PHE A 185 -0.30 11.60 -4.00
C PHE A 185 -1.33 11.95 -5.07
N PHE A 186 -2.05 10.97 -5.59
CA PHE A 186 -3.27 11.24 -6.33
C PHE A 186 -4.36 11.67 -5.35
N TRP A 187 -4.89 12.87 -5.56
CA TRP A 187 -5.99 13.39 -4.75
C TRP A 187 -7.32 13.08 -5.41
N GLU A 188 -8.14 12.29 -4.72
CA GLU A 188 -9.47 11.90 -5.16
C GLU A 188 -10.51 12.39 -4.14
N ARG A 189 -11.65 12.90 -4.63
CA ARG A 189 -12.72 13.44 -3.79
C ARG A 189 -14.03 12.70 -4.06
N HIS A 190 -14.63 12.16 -3.00
CA HIS A 190 -15.96 11.56 -3.02
C HIS A 190 -16.87 12.29 -2.01
N GLY A 191 -17.72 13.18 -2.50
CA GLY A 191 -18.57 14.02 -1.65
C GLY A 191 -17.74 15.02 -0.84
N THR A 192 -17.73 14.86 0.49
CA THR A 192 -16.90 15.64 1.43
C THR A 192 -15.60 14.93 1.83
N LYS A 193 -15.45 13.66 1.43
CA LYS A 193 -14.32 12.81 1.76
C LYS A 193 -13.21 12.95 0.72
N ASN A 194 -11.98 13.04 1.19
CA ASN A 194 -10.77 13.20 0.40
C ASN A 194 -9.84 12.02 0.67
N TYR A 195 -9.27 11.48 -0.40
CA TYR A 195 -8.36 10.34 -0.37
C TYR A 195 -7.05 10.77 -1.01
N PHE A 196 -5.95 10.28 -0.44
CA PHE A 196 -4.59 10.58 -0.91
C PHE A 196 -3.87 9.26 -1.18
N THR A 197 -3.91 8.80 -2.42
CA THR A 197 -3.26 7.56 -2.86
C THR A 197 -1.83 7.84 -3.26
N SER A 198 -0.86 7.06 -2.78
CA SER A 198 0.54 7.23 -3.17
C SER A 198 0.73 7.00 -4.68
N VAL A 199 1.45 7.91 -5.34
CA VAL A 199 1.84 7.72 -6.74
C VAL A 199 2.89 6.62 -6.85
N ALA A 200 3.84 6.57 -5.91
CA ALA A 200 4.85 5.51 -5.87
C ALA A 200 4.23 4.13 -5.63
N GLN A 201 3.16 4.04 -4.82
CA GLN A 201 2.49 2.78 -4.50
C GLN A 201 0.96 2.94 -4.62
N PRO A 202 0.37 2.78 -5.83
CA PRO A 202 -1.03 3.11 -6.11
C PRO A 202 -2.11 2.35 -5.33
N LYS A 203 -1.73 1.37 -4.49
CA LYS A 203 -2.64 0.63 -3.60
C LYS A 203 -2.65 1.17 -2.18
N LEU A 204 -1.74 2.10 -1.86
CA LEU A 204 -1.58 2.65 -0.51
C LEU A 204 -2.13 4.06 -0.42
N PHE A 205 -2.80 4.34 0.68
CA PHE A 205 -3.39 5.61 1.04
C PHE A 205 -2.70 6.15 2.28
N ILE A 206 -2.66 7.48 2.43
CA ILE A 206 -2.43 8.08 3.75
C ILE A 206 -3.56 7.63 4.67
N ALA A 207 -3.21 7.16 5.87
CA ALA A 207 -4.19 6.62 6.80
C ALA A 207 -3.90 6.99 8.26
N THR A 208 -4.96 7.03 9.06
CA THR A 208 -4.91 7.15 10.52
C THR A 208 -5.39 5.87 11.17
N GLN A 209 -4.88 5.59 12.37
CA GLN A 209 -5.37 4.52 13.24
C GLN A 209 -5.12 4.93 14.69
N GLU A 210 -6.00 4.50 15.59
CA GLU A 210 -5.88 4.77 17.02
C GLU A 210 -4.49 4.38 17.56
N GLN A 211 -3.87 5.29 18.32
CA GLN A 211 -2.54 5.13 18.94
C GLN A 211 -1.39 4.86 17.96
N LYS A 212 -1.60 5.04 16.66
CA LYS A 212 -0.55 4.93 15.64
C LYS A 212 -0.23 6.28 15.02
N LEU A 213 0.97 6.38 14.48
CA LEU A 213 1.35 7.46 13.59
C LEU A 213 0.52 7.40 12.30
N VAL A 214 0.42 8.54 11.63
CA VAL A 214 -0.09 8.56 10.25
C VAL A 214 0.82 7.71 9.40
N HIS A 215 0.26 6.75 8.68
CA HIS A 215 1.00 5.71 7.97
C HIS A 215 0.39 5.43 6.60
N MET A 216 1.08 4.63 5.79
CA MET A 216 0.55 4.16 4.52
C MET A 216 -0.21 2.85 4.70
N ALA A 217 -1.46 2.78 4.25
CA ALA A 217 -2.29 1.57 4.39
C ALA A 217 -3.13 1.30 3.13
N ARG A 218 -3.55 0.05 2.92
CA ARG A 218 -4.45 -0.31 1.81
C ARG A 218 -5.92 0.02 2.05
N GLY A 219 -6.28 0.40 3.28
CA GLY A 219 -7.66 0.59 3.71
C GLY A 219 -7.86 0.08 5.14
N GLN A 220 -9.01 -0.55 5.39
CA GLN A 220 -9.38 -1.07 6.70
C GLN A 220 -8.31 -2.03 7.26
N PRO A 221 -8.04 -2.01 8.57
CA PRO A 221 -8.77 -1.29 9.63
C PRO A 221 -8.43 0.20 9.77
N SER A 222 -7.48 0.71 9.00
CA SER A 222 -7.08 2.12 9.04
C SER A 222 -8.09 3.01 8.32
N ILE A 223 -8.24 4.24 8.81
CA ILE A 223 -9.13 5.26 8.24
C ILE A 223 -8.34 6.00 7.16
N THR A 224 -8.88 6.05 5.95
CA THR A 224 -8.19 6.62 4.77
C THR A 224 -8.91 7.84 4.19
N ASP A 225 -10.10 8.13 4.70
CA ASP A 225 -10.90 9.26 4.28
C ASP A 225 -10.74 10.45 5.22
N PHE A 226 -10.47 11.60 4.61
CA PHE A 226 -10.26 12.86 5.33
C PHE A 226 -11.27 13.93 4.91
N GLN A 227 -11.67 14.74 5.86
CA GLN A 227 -12.31 16.02 5.61
C GLN A 227 -11.26 17.13 5.60
N ILE A 228 -11.35 18.00 4.60
CA ILE A 228 -10.49 19.20 4.50
C ILE A 228 -11.26 20.37 5.10
N LEU A 229 -10.71 20.96 6.17
CA LEU A 229 -11.22 22.17 6.79
C LEU A 229 -10.36 23.37 6.36
N GLU A 230 -10.96 24.31 5.64
CA GLU A 230 -10.26 25.53 5.22
C GLU A 230 -10.18 26.51 6.39
N THR A 231 -8.97 27.04 6.65
CA THR A 231 -8.77 28.13 7.62
C THR A 231 -8.87 29.46 6.90
N GLN A 232 -9.64 30.40 7.47
CA GLN A 232 -9.76 31.77 6.95
C GLN A 232 -8.47 32.58 7.11
#